data_AF-A0A9Q3ICE1-F1
#
_entry.id   AF-A0A9Q3ICE1-F1
#
_cell.length_a   1.000
_cell.length_b   1.000
_cell.length_c   1.000
_cell.angle_alpha   90.00
_cell.angle_beta   90.00
_cell.angle_gamma   90.00
#
_symmetry.space_group_name_H-M   'P 1'
#
loop_
_entity.id
_entity.type
_entity.pdbx_description
1 polymer ?
#
loop_
_entity_poly.entity_id
_entity_poly.type
_entity_poly.pdbx_seq_one_letter_code
_entity_poly.pdbx_strand_id
1 'polypeptide(L)'
;MEFIRGIDMIKEDFELPDRLVTARFNTLFTKSANRFYIKIRQAHGHQSWTWWKTQIINKWANDAGRFKVETAVESAKFNADKDKALPWFV
;
A
#
# COMPACT_ATOMS: atom_id res chain seq x y z
N MET A 1 -6.48 3.93 1.48
CA MET A 1 -6.68 4.92 2.57
C MET A 1 -7.29 4.26 3.81
N GLU A 2 -8.17 3.26 3.67
CA GLU A 2 -8.75 2.50 4.80
C GLU A 2 -7.74 2.02 5.85
N PHE A 3 -6.55 1.55 5.45
CA PHE A 3 -5.50 1.14 6.39
C PHE A 3 -5.05 2.27 7.33
N ILE A 4 -4.81 3.48 6.80
CA ILE A 4 -4.38 4.62 7.61
C ILE A 4 -5.51 5.04 8.57
N ARG A 5 -6.74 5.08 8.06
CA ARG A 5 -7.93 5.40 8.86
C ARG A 5 -8.14 4.40 10.01
N GLY A 6 -7.97 3.11 9.76
CA GLY A 6 -8.08 2.08 10.80
C GLY A 6 -7.04 2.23 11.91
N ILE A 7 -5.80 2.58 11.56
CA ILE A 7 -4.76 2.88 12.56
C ILE A 7 -5.08 4.17 13.33
N ASP A 8 -5.63 5.18 12.67
CA ASP A 8 -6.07 6.42 13.34
C ASP A 8 -7.16 6.15 14.37
N MET A 9 -8.19 5.38 14.02
CA MET A 9 -9.24 4.97 14.96
C MET A 9 -8.67 4.22 16.16
N ILE A 10 -7.81 3.23 15.95
CA ILE A 10 -7.19 2.48 17.06
C ILE A 10 -6.31 3.39 17.93
N LYS A 11 -5.62 4.36 17.32
CA LYS A 11 -4.78 5.30 18.06
C LYS A 11 -5.63 6.22 18.94
N GLU A 12 -6.80 6.65 18.45
CA GLU A 12 -7.77 7.46 19.19
C GLU A 12 -8.43 6.64 20.31
N ASP A 13 -8.95 5.44 20.00
CA ASP A 13 -9.67 4.58 20.95
C ASP A 13 -8.80 4.14 22.14
N PHE A 14 -7.50 3.93 21.90
CA PHE A 14 -6.56 3.38 22.90
C PHE A 14 -5.45 4.36 23.30
N GLU A 15 -5.56 5.64 22.92
CA GLU A 15 -4.57 6.69 23.18
C GLU A 15 -3.10 6.27 22.87
N LEU A 16 -2.90 5.51 21.78
CA LEU A 16 -1.62 4.87 21.55
C LEU A 16 -0.54 5.89 21.15
N PRO A 17 0.65 5.88 21.78
CA PRO A 17 1.77 6.68 21.34
C PRO A 17 2.34 6.17 20.01
N ASP A 18 2.82 7.09 19.17
CA ASP A 18 3.32 6.80 17.81
C ASP A 18 4.41 5.71 17.77
N ARG A 19 5.22 5.63 18.83
CA ARG A 19 6.27 4.61 18.95
C ARG A 19 5.70 3.19 18.96
N LEU A 20 4.53 2.97 19.56
CA LEU A 20 3.90 1.65 19.62
C LEU A 20 3.29 1.27 18.29
N VAL A 21 2.58 2.22 17.66
CA VAL A 21 2.02 2.05 16.31
C VAL A 21 3.13 1.69 15.31
N THR A 22 4.20 2.49 15.28
CA THR A 22 5.31 2.28 14.33
C THR A 22 6.18 1.06 14.64
N ALA A 23 6.20 0.57 15.88
CA ALA A 23 6.85 -0.68 16.23
C ALA A 23 6.09 -1.91 15.71
N ARG A 24 4.75 -1.82 15.65
CA ARG A 24 3.88 -2.89 15.13
C ARG A 24 3.89 -3.00 13.60
N PHE A 25 4.54 -2.10 12.87
CA PHE A 25 4.61 -2.20 11.40
C PHE A 25 5.35 -3.43 10.90
N ASN A 26 6.35 -3.92 11.64
CA ASN A 26 6.97 -5.22 11.39
C ASN A 26 5.91 -6.34 11.29
N THR A 27 4.94 -6.34 12.20
CA THR A 27 3.92 -7.40 12.27
C THR A 27 2.72 -7.12 11.38
N LEU A 28 2.37 -5.85 11.15
CA LEU A 28 1.24 -5.43 10.31
C LEU A 28 1.55 -5.51 8.82
N PHE A 29 2.78 -5.21 8.43
CA PHE A 29 3.20 -5.30 7.03
C PHE A 29 3.72 -6.68 6.68
N THR A 30 3.33 -7.15 5.50
CA THR A 30 3.80 -8.43 4.96
C THR A 30 4.57 -8.23 3.67
N LYS A 31 5.46 -9.17 3.35
CA LYS A 31 6.20 -9.24 2.07
C LYS A 31 6.87 -7.91 1.68
N SER A 32 6.41 -7.28 0.59
CA SER A 32 6.98 -6.06 0.03
C SER A 32 6.82 -4.84 0.94
N ALA A 33 5.71 -4.76 1.68
CA ALA A 33 5.47 -3.67 2.64
C ALA A 33 6.41 -3.77 3.84
N ASN A 34 6.72 -4.98 4.32
CA ASN A 34 7.68 -5.15 5.41
C ASN A 34 9.10 -4.77 4.97
N ARG A 35 9.52 -5.19 3.77
CA ARG A 35 10.82 -4.78 3.19
C ARG A 35 10.93 -3.26 3.05
N PHE A 36 9.86 -2.60 2.61
CA PHE A 36 9.80 -1.14 2.57
C PHE A 36 9.97 -0.52 3.95
N TYR A 37 9.21 -1.01 4.94
CA TYR A 37 9.31 -0.52 6.31
C TYR A 37 10.71 -0.67 6.89
N ILE A 38 11.33 -1.86 6.77
CA ILE A 38 12.69 -2.11 7.29
C ILE A 38 13.69 -1.14 6.66
N LYS A 39 13.66 -0.99 5.33
CA LYS A 39 14.56 -0.08 4.61
C LYS A 39 14.42 1.36 5.07
N ILE A 40 13.18 1.85 5.17
CA ILE A 40 12.91 3.23 5.58
C ILE A 40 13.25 3.45 7.06
N ARG A 41 12.97 2.47 7.91
CA ARG A 41 13.28 2.52 9.34
C ARG A 41 14.78 2.53 9.60
N GLN A 42 15.56 1.78 8.82
CA GLN A 42 17.02 1.81 8.89
C GLN A 42 17.59 3.15 8.43
N ALA A 43 17.02 3.77 7.40
CA ALA A 43 17.52 5.03 6.84
C ALA A 43 17.14 6.28 7.67
N HIS A 44 15.94 6.31 8.26
CA HIS A 44 15.40 7.51 8.92
C HIS A 44 15.16 7.36 10.42
N GLY A 45 15.41 6.17 10.98
CA GLY A 45 15.25 5.90 12.42
C GLY A 45 13.80 6.01 12.91
N HIS A 46 13.65 6.36 14.19
CA HIS A 46 12.33 6.54 14.81
C HIS A 46 11.66 7.81 14.29
N GLN A 47 10.47 7.66 13.70
CA GLN A 47 9.70 8.75 13.10
C GLN A 47 8.25 8.70 13.59
N SER A 48 7.58 9.85 13.56
CA SER A 48 6.17 9.99 13.97
C SER A 48 5.21 9.26 13.04
N TRP A 49 4.01 8.99 13.53
CA TRP A 49 2.97 8.36 12.73
C TRP A 49 2.59 9.24 11.54
N THR A 50 2.47 10.55 11.74
CA THR A 50 2.20 11.53 10.67
C THR A 50 3.21 11.43 9.53
N TRP A 51 4.50 11.30 9.85
CA TRP A 51 5.53 11.14 8.83
C TRP A 51 5.37 9.83 8.05
N TRP A 52 5.07 8.72 8.75
CA TRP A 52 4.82 7.43 8.12
C TRP A 52 3.59 7.43 7.21
N LYS A 53 2.53 8.17 7.54
CA LYS A 53 1.37 8.36 6.64
C LYS A 53 1.82 8.90 5.30
N THR A 54 2.65 9.96 5.31
CA THR A 54 3.19 10.55 4.07
C THR A 54 4.00 9.55 3.26
N GLN A 55 4.85 8.74 3.92
CA GLN A 55 5.64 7.72 3.21
C GLN A 55 4.76 6.61 2.61
N ILE A 56 3.74 6.17 3.33
CA ILE A 56 2.79 5.15 2.86
C ILE A 56 1.99 5.70 1.67
N ILE A 57 1.49 6.92 1.77
CA ILE A 57 0.78 7.59 0.68
C ILE A 57 1.70 7.75 -0.53
N ASN A 58 2.93 8.25 -0.35
CA ASN A 58 3.86 8.42 -1.47
C ASN A 58 4.26 7.09 -2.13
N LYS A 59 4.33 5.99 -1.37
CA LYS A 59 4.72 4.68 -1.90
C LYS A 59 3.60 3.97 -2.65
N TRP A 60 2.38 4.02 -2.12
CA TRP A 60 1.24 3.23 -2.62
C TRP A 60 0.10 4.04 -3.24
N ALA A 61 0.09 5.36 -3.05
CA ALA A 61 -0.85 6.28 -3.68
C ALA A 61 -0.16 7.24 -4.67
N ASN A 62 1.02 6.88 -5.18
CA ASN A 62 1.68 7.64 -6.25
C ASN A 62 0.80 7.63 -7.51
N ASP A 63 0.52 8.80 -8.07
CA ASP A 63 -0.23 8.99 -9.31
C ASP A 63 0.38 8.19 -10.47
N ALA A 64 1.72 8.04 -10.51
CA ALA A 64 2.39 7.21 -11.51
C ALA A 64 2.03 5.71 -11.41
N GLY A 65 1.70 5.22 -10.22
CA GLY A 65 1.25 3.85 -9.98
C GLY A 65 -0.21 3.65 -10.40
N ARG A 66 -1.07 4.63 -10.11
CA ARG A 66 -2.44 4.65 -10.62
C ARG A 66 -2.47 4.71 -12.13
N PHE A 67 -1.70 5.62 -12.74
CA PHE A 67 -1.58 5.74 -14.18
C PHE A 67 -1.11 4.44 -14.84
N LYS A 68 -0.12 3.74 -14.26
CA LYS A 68 0.32 2.44 -14.79
C LYS A 68 -0.76 1.35 -14.70
N VAL A 69 -1.54 1.34 -13.62
CA VAL A 69 -2.67 0.40 -13.47
C VAL A 69 -3.79 0.77 -14.46
N GLU A 70 -4.10 2.05 -14.61
CA GLU A 70 -5.08 2.56 -15.59
C GLU A 70 -4.65 2.23 -17.02
N THR A 71 -3.41 2.52 -17.41
CA THR A 71 -2.86 2.17 -18.73
C THR A 71 -2.87 0.65 -18.94
N ALA A 72 -2.53 -0.14 -17.92
CA ALA A 72 -2.56 -1.60 -18.03
C ALA A 72 -4.00 -2.11 -18.27
N VAL A 73 -4.99 -1.56 -17.57
CA VAL A 73 -6.41 -1.87 -17.75
C VAL A 73 -6.92 -1.41 -19.12
N GLU A 74 -6.57 -0.21 -19.56
CA GLU A 74 -6.95 0.31 -20.88
C GLU A 74 -6.33 -0.48 -22.02
N SER A 75 -5.09 -0.96 -21.84
CA SER A 75 -4.38 -1.82 -22.80
C SER A 75 -4.88 -3.27 -22.79
N ALA A 76 -5.54 -3.70 -21.72
CA ALA A 76 -6.15 -5.03 -21.59
C ALA A 76 -7.56 -5.11 -22.21
N LYS A 77 -7.94 -4.14 -23.06
CA LYS A 77 -9.16 -4.23 -23.86
C LYS A 77 -9.07 -5.44 -24.78
N PHE A 78 -10.09 -6.30 -24.70
CA PHE A 78 -10.25 -7.48 -25.55
C PHE A 78 -10.12 -7.09 -27.02
N ASN A 79 -9.14 -7.69 -27.69
CA ASN A 79 -8.91 -7.52 -29.11
C ASN A 79 -9.43 -8.77 -29.83
N ALA A 80 -10.57 -8.64 -30.50
CA ALA A 80 -11.22 -9.75 -31.20
C ALA A 80 -10.34 -10.44 -32.27
N ASP A 81 -9.32 -9.76 -32.79
CA ASP A 81 -8.40 -10.29 -33.80
C ASP A 81 -7.18 -11.01 -33.18
N LYS A 82 -6.85 -10.74 -31.90
CA LYS A 82 -5.66 -11.30 -31.21
C LYS A 82 -6.00 -12.24 -30.07
N ASP A 83 -7.13 -12.04 -29.41
CA ASP A 83 -7.51 -12.78 -28.22
C ASP A 83 -8.43 -13.94 -28.60
N LYS A 84 -7.97 -15.17 -28.37
CA LYS A 84 -8.82 -16.35 -28.51
C LYS A 84 -9.92 -16.30 -27.45
N ALA A 85 -11.18 -16.30 -27.90
CA ALA A 85 -12.31 -16.51 -27.02
C ALA A 85 -12.11 -17.83 -26.26
N LEU A 86 -12.04 -17.76 -24.93
CA LEU A 86 -12.05 -18.95 -24.09
C LEU A 86 -13.42 -19.64 -24.29
N PRO A 87 -13.45 -20.93 -24.65
CA PRO A 87 -14.71 -21.65 -24.75
C PRO A 87 -15.35 -21.71 -23.37
N TRP A 88 -16.62 -21.30 -23.30
CA TRP A 88 -17.35 -21.14 -22.04
C TRP A 88 -17.72 -22.47 -21.38
N PHE A 89 -17.47 -23.60 -22.06
CA PHE A 89 -17.65 -24.96 -21.55
C PHE A 89 -16.55 -25.88 -22.11
N VAL A 90 -16.07 -26.79 -21.26
CA VAL A 90 -15.18 -27.92 -21.61
C VAL A 90 -16.02 -29.14 -21.96
#